data_AF-A0A832ATB5-F1
#
_entry.id   AF-A0A832ATB5-F1
#
_cell.length_a   1.000
_cell.length_b   1.000
_cell.length_c   1.000
_cell.angle_alpha   90.00
_cell.angle_beta   90.00
_cell.angle_gamma   90.00
#
_symmetry.space_group_name_H-M   'P 1'
#
loop_
_entity.id
_entity.type
_entity.pdbx_description
1 polymer ?
#
loop_
_entity_poly.entity_id
_entity_poly.type
_entity_poly.pdbx_seq_one_letter_code
_entity_poly.pdbx_strand_id
1 'polypeptide(L)'
;MSKQLFLFFVSGLLLLGCSSQDQHEVENKIVEKKDSSKTLSASMQGEFRSRTLFENPYANIPAQCYIETSFGTQNACLFCHSNAAARLGLGNTLPQAGRSEYIGNLQLEYAFGPANKFAKSPNKNPWENTLFPHKVDEALNKLGIDSAKWDMKSYIKEDNWQEAYNKKQGDATKSNSGIKDDAFRLFPALNPAALPADSDGFVRVSKASEALFKDKQGYNSGWRSINFMPYGIFTPHTGSVSGVYIRLAPKFMKNASGQFDLETYKTNLTLLEKAIQDRLAANETHYVGAASDTPTYRGLYPLQTEFAHPLHYVDVRADGSNSTNKFAGLRSNRVKEVRYMYKHHMYYPGQTISKDEDAPLYYNKKESWIDNGAGWYMSAFIEDNQGTLRGQTPEELLQCVGCHSSTYGFEPEHFTSGTGNTIDT
;
A
#
# COMPACT_ATOMS: atom_id res chain seq x y z
N MET A 1 -44.47 42.99 37.31
CA MET A 1 -44.09 41.93 38.28
C MET A 1 -43.50 40.80 37.47
N SER A 2 -42.26 40.33 37.56
CA SER A 2 -41.11 40.54 38.44
C SER A 2 -39.85 40.30 37.57
N LYS A 3 -38.78 41.06 37.81
CA LYS A 3 -37.47 40.91 37.15
C LYS A 3 -36.64 39.84 37.86
N GLN A 4 -35.85 39.06 37.13
CA GLN A 4 -34.66 38.40 37.69
C GLN A 4 -33.43 38.69 36.83
N LEU A 5 -32.35 38.98 37.55
CA LEU A 5 -31.04 39.49 37.16
C LEU A 5 -30.02 38.58 37.87
N PHE A 6 -28.99 38.09 37.17
CA PHE A 6 -27.76 37.52 37.78
C PHE A 6 -26.63 37.69 36.75
N LEU A 7 -25.82 38.75 36.85
CA LEU A 7 -24.54 38.90 37.57
C LEU A 7 -23.40 37.96 37.10
N PHE A 8 -22.45 38.57 36.39
CA PHE A 8 -21.10 38.10 36.09
C PHE A 8 -20.22 38.14 37.35
N PHE A 9 -19.34 37.14 37.52
CA PHE A 9 -18.26 37.17 38.50
C PHE A 9 -16.90 37.05 37.79
N VAL A 10 -16.06 38.07 38.00
CA VAL A 10 -14.63 38.12 37.63
C VAL A 10 -13.85 38.12 38.94
N SER A 11 -12.82 37.27 39.03
CA SER A 11 -11.77 37.32 40.06
C SER A 11 -10.57 36.58 39.48
N GLY A 12 -9.33 37.06 39.47
CA GLY A 12 -8.66 38.03 40.33
C GLY A 12 -7.38 37.35 40.83
N LEU A 13 -6.25 37.64 40.18
CA LEU A 13 -4.91 37.15 40.52
C LEU A 13 -4.44 37.75 41.87
N LEU A 14 -3.80 36.94 42.72
CA LEU A 14 -2.95 37.41 43.82
C LEU A 14 -1.66 36.56 43.91
N LEU A 15 -0.53 37.25 43.81
CA LEU A 15 0.83 36.82 44.14
C LEU A 15 1.15 37.17 45.60
N LEU A 16 2.24 36.57 46.13
CA LEU A 16 2.99 36.79 47.39
C LEU A 16 2.99 35.50 48.23
N GLY A 17 4.09 34.98 48.78
CA GLY A 17 5.48 35.44 48.86
C GLY A 17 6.29 34.37 49.64
N CYS A 18 7.61 34.37 49.45
CA CYS A 18 8.57 33.41 50.00
C CYS A 18 8.79 33.55 51.53
N SER A 19 9.08 32.43 52.20
CA SER A 19 9.89 32.39 53.42
C SER A 19 10.81 31.16 53.41
N SER A 20 12.08 31.38 53.74
CA SER A 20 13.20 30.44 53.72
C SER A 20 13.59 29.91 55.11
N GLN A 21 14.41 28.84 55.10
CA GLN A 21 15.22 28.21 56.17
C GLN A 21 14.54 27.15 57.07
N ASP A 22 15.15 26.01 57.42
CA ASP A 22 16.30 25.23 56.92
C ASP A 22 16.32 23.86 57.64
N GLN A 23 17.02 22.87 57.05
CA GLN A 23 17.58 21.63 57.64
C GLN A 23 16.69 20.41 58.01
N HIS A 24 16.80 19.32 57.23
CA HIS A 24 17.73 18.21 57.53
C HIS A 24 17.78 17.16 56.40
N GLU A 25 18.99 16.78 56.02
CA GLU A 25 19.34 15.76 55.03
C GLU A 25 18.89 14.33 55.42
N VAL A 26 18.36 13.60 54.44
CA VAL A 26 18.53 12.14 54.34
C VAL A 26 18.88 11.81 52.90
N GLU A 27 20.17 11.56 52.64
CA GLU A 27 20.68 11.03 51.38
C GLU A 27 20.12 9.60 51.15
N ASN A 28 19.19 9.47 50.21
CA ASN A 28 18.87 8.18 49.59
C ASN A 28 19.47 8.15 48.19
N LYS A 29 20.61 7.46 48.06
CA LYS A 29 21.18 7.07 46.77
C LYS A 29 20.21 6.14 46.05
N ILE A 30 19.40 6.69 45.15
CA ILE A 30 18.71 5.92 44.14
C ILE A 30 19.75 5.52 43.10
N VAL A 31 20.07 4.23 43.07
CA VAL A 31 20.77 3.59 41.97
C VAL A 31 19.89 3.74 40.74
N GLU A 32 20.29 4.62 39.81
CA GLU A 32 19.71 4.70 38.48
C GLU A 32 19.90 3.34 37.78
N LYS A 33 18.84 2.52 37.82
CA LYS A 33 18.64 1.52 36.79
C LYS A 33 18.50 2.29 35.48
N LYS A 34 19.50 2.15 34.60
CA LYS A 34 19.38 2.46 33.17
C LYS A 34 18.18 1.70 32.64
N ASP A 35 17.02 2.36 32.63
CA ASP A 35 15.88 1.91 31.89
C ASP A 35 16.26 2.11 30.42
N SER A 36 16.40 0.99 29.71
CA SER A 36 16.65 0.99 28.28
C SER A 36 15.58 1.85 27.62
N SER A 37 15.97 2.99 27.06
CA SER A 37 15.05 3.91 26.41
C SER A 37 14.21 3.14 25.41
N LYS A 38 12.90 3.00 25.68
CA LYS A 38 11.92 2.77 24.63
C LYS A 38 12.08 3.93 23.66
N THR A 39 12.80 3.72 22.57
CA THR A 39 12.80 4.69 21.45
C THR A 39 11.36 4.82 21.02
N LEU A 40 10.73 5.95 21.36
CA LEU A 40 9.37 6.25 20.98
C LEU A 40 9.31 6.26 19.45
N SER A 41 8.54 5.34 18.87
CA SER A 41 8.28 5.32 17.43
C SER A 41 7.63 6.65 17.03
N ALA A 42 8.25 7.39 16.12
CA ALA A 42 7.71 8.65 15.63
C ALA A 42 6.38 8.38 14.90
N SER A 43 5.35 9.18 15.19
CA SER A 43 4.06 9.11 14.51
C SER A 43 4.20 9.40 13.02
N MET A 44 3.42 8.71 12.18
CA MET A 44 3.33 9.04 10.76
C MET A 44 2.57 10.35 10.57
N GLN A 45 3.29 11.40 10.20
CA GLN A 45 2.74 12.73 9.97
C GLN A 45 2.90 13.09 8.49
N GLY A 46 1.81 13.43 7.82
CA GLY A 46 1.78 13.88 6.44
C GLY A 46 1.24 15.29 6.32
N GLU A 47 0.99 15.70 5.09
CA GLU A 47 0.42 16.99 4.73
C GLU A 47 -0.73 16.78 3.73
N PHE A 48 -1.79 17.60 3.88
CA PHE A 48 -2.88 17.65 2.92
C PHE A 48 -2.51 18.61 1.79
N ARG A 49 -2.44 18.09 0.56
CA ARG A 49 -2.07 18.86 -0.63
C ARG A 49 -2.99 18.53 -1.80
N SER A 50 -3.35 19.55 -2.57
CA SER A 50 -4.12 19.33 -3.81
C SER A 50 -3.22 18.67 -4.85
N ARG A 51 -3.76 17.64 -5.54
CA ARG A 51 -3.08 17.03 -6.71
C ARG A 51 -2.88 17.99 -7.88
N THR A 52 -3.57 19.13 -7.89
CA THR A 52 -3.34 20.17 -8.91
C THR A 52 -1.98 20.87 -8.79
N LEU A 53 -1.22 20.58 -7.73
CA LEU A 53 0.17 21.01 -7.56
C LEU A 53 1.18 20.06 -8.24
N PHE A 54 0.73 18.91 -8.75
CA PHE A 54 1.57 17.95 -9.45
C PHE A 54 1.79 18.33 -10.92
N GLU A 55 2.85 17.82 -11.53
CA GLU A 55 3.09 18.03 -12.96
C GLU A 55 1.97 17.34 -13.78
N ASN A 56 1.62 16.11 -13.40
CA ASN A 56 0.43 15.40 -13.83
C ASN A 56 -0.63 15.35 -12.71
N PRO A 57 -1.63 16.24 -12.72
CA PRO A 57 -2.72 16.21 -11.73
C PRO A 57 -3.65 15.00 -11.88
N TYR A 58 -3.49 14.23 -12.96
CA TYR A 58 -4.28 13.05 -13.30
C TYR A 58 -3.45 11.77 -13.25
N ALA A 59 -2.38 11.72 -12.46
CA ALA A 59 -1.55 10.51 -12.34
C ALA A 59 -2.32 9.29 -11.78
N ASN A 60 -3.50 9.49 -11.19
CA ASN A 60 -4.45 8.43 -10.83
C ASN A 60 -5.12 7.75 -12.04
N ILE A 61 -5.03 8.33 -13.25
CA ILE A 61 -5.52 7.75 -14.51
C ILE A 61 -4.32 7.13 -15.24
N PRO A 62 -4.14 5.80 -15.19
CA PRO A 62 -2.99 5.14 -15.81
C PRO A 62 -2.93 5.36 -17.33
N ALA A 63 -1.74 5.30 -17.91
CA ALA A 63 -1.54 5.45 -19.36
C ALA A 63 -2.40 4.46 -20.18
N GLN A 64 -2.67 3.28 -19.63
CA GLN A 64 -3.50 2.24 -20.23
C GLN A 64 -4.95 2.68 -20.46
N CYS A 65 -5.46 3.69 -19.74
CA CYS A 65 -6.82 4.22 -19.93
C CYS A 65 -6.93 5.14 -21.15
N TYR A 66 -5.82 5.60 -21.71
CA TYR A 66 -5.79 6.50 -22.88
C TYR A 66 -5.64 5.75 -24.21
N ILE A 67 -5.74 4.41 -24.20
CA ILE A 67 -5.64 3.60 -25.42
C ILE A 67 -6.93 3.71 -26.25
N GLU A 68 -6.78 3.53 -27.57
CA GLU A 68 -7.92 3.35 -28.47
C GLU A 68 -8.72 2.12 -28.03
N THR A 69 -10.04 2.26 -27.83
CA THR A 69 -10.88 1.20 -27.25
C THR A 69 -11.48 0.24 -28.27
N SER A 70 -11.19 0.41 -29.55
CA SER A 70 -11.77 -0.29 -30.70
C SER A 70 -13.30 -0.31 -30.63
N PHE A 71 -13.88 0.89 -30.44
CA PHE A 71 -15.31 1.09 -30.18
C PHE A 71 -15.86 0.21 -29.03
N GLY A 72 -15.03 -0.03 -28.01
CA GLY A 72 -15.38 -0.78 -26.80
C GLY A 72 -15.07 -2.27 -26.85
N THR A 73 -14.52 -2.77 -27.96
CA THR A 73 -14.12 -4.19 -28.07
C THR A 73 -12.79 -4.49 -27.39
N GLN A 74 -11.93 -3.48 -27.17
CA GLN A 74 -10.63 -3.62 -26.52
C GLN A 74 -10.44 -2.48 -25.51
N ASN A 75 -10.91 -2.65 -24.28
CA ASN A 75 -10.92 -1.53 -23.34
C ASN A 75 -10.33 -1.90 -21.98
N ALA A 76 -9.15 -1.33 -21.67
CA ALA A 76 -8.50 -1.49 -20.38
C ALA A 76 -9.34 -0.92 -19.21
N CYS A 77 -10.26 0.01 -19.49
CA CYS A 77 -11.16 0.53 -18.47
C CYS A 77 -12.16 -0.54 -17.97
N LEU A 78 -12.55 -1.51 -18.81
CA LEU A 78 -13.58 -2.50 -18.47
C LEU A 78 -13.21 -3.40 -17.29
N PHE A 79 -11.91 -3.56 -17.01
CA PHE A 79 -11.47 -4.38 -15.89
C PHE A 79 -11.91 -3.81 -14.54
N CYS A 80 -11.79 -2.49 -14.37
CA CYS A 80 -12.19 -1.82 -13.13
C CYS A 80 -13.60 -1.22 -13.25
N HIS A 81 -13.97 -0.74 -14.43
CA HIS A 81 -15.20 0.00 -14.69
C HIS A 81 -16.29 -0.87 -15.34
N SER A 82 -16.41 -2.16 -14.99
CA SER A 82 -17.42 -3.04 -15.59
C SER A 82 -18.85 -2.77 -15.10
N ASN A 83 -19.84 -3.08 -15.94
CA ASN A 83 -21.24 -3.16 -15.50
C ASN A 83 -21.51 -4.35 -14.58
N ALA A 84 -20.66 -5.39 -14.61
CA ALA A 84 -20.82 -6.60 -13.82
C ALA A 84 -20.58 -6.31 -12.33
N ALA A 85 -19.46 -5.64 -12.02
CA ALA A 85 -19.16 -5.16 -10.68
C ALA A 85 -20.29 -4.27 -10.14
N ALA A 86 -20.76 -3.31 -10.94
CA ALA A 86 -21.90 -2.46 -10.56
C ALA A 86 -23.21 -3.24 -10.36
N ARG A 87 -23.47 -4.31 -11.12
CA ARG A 87 -24.65 -5.17 -10.96
C ARG A 87 -24.62 -5.99 -9.68
N LEU A 88 -23.44 -6.47 -9.33
CA LEU A 88 -23.24 -7.31 -8.17
C LEU A 88 -23.06 -6.48 -6.88
N GLY A 89 -23.07 -5.14 -7.01
CA GLY A 89 -22.71 -4.25 -5.92
C GLY A 89 -21.33 -4.62 -5.40
N LEU A 90 -20.33 -4.69 -6.30
CA LEU A 90 -18.92 -4.99 -6.07
C LEU A 90 -18.05 -3.79 -6.52
N GLY A 91 -18.22 -2.61 -5.92
CA GLY A 91 -17.17 -1.57 -5.93
C GLY A 91 -16.96 -0.73 -7.17
N ASN A 92 -17.52 -1.10 -8.32
CA ASN A 92 -17.76 -0.10 -9.35
C ASN A 92 -19.10 0.57 -9.05
N THR A 93 -19.02 1.84 -8.69
CA THR A 93 -20.13 2.57 -8.09
C THR A 93 -21.16 3.04 -9.09
N LEU A 94 -20.79 3.06 -10.37
CA LEU A 94 -21.65 3.50 -11.46
C LEU A 94 -21.61 2.48 -12.61
N PRO A 95 -22.70 2.32 -13.36
CA PRO A 95 -22.74 1.56 -14.61
C PRO A 95 -22.00 2.30 -15.74
N GLN A 96 -20.69 2.49 -15.57
CA GLN A 96 -19.84 3.35 -16.43
C GLN A 96 -19.59 2.76 -17.84
N ALA A 97 -19.96 1.51 -18.07
CA ALA A 97 -19.88 0.84 -19.38
C ALA A 97 -21.23 0.88 -20.13
N GLY A 98 -21.96 1.99 -20.07
CA GLY A 98 -23.15 2.20 -20.90
C GLY A 98 -24.44 1.50 -20.43
N ARG A 99 -24.51 0.98 -19.20
CA ARG A 99 -25.76 0.37 -18.70
C ARG A 99 -26.79 1.41 -18.26
N SER A 100 -26.38 2.60 -17.84
CA SER A 100 -27.31 3.69 -17.52
C SER A 100 -27.46 4.58 -18.74
N GLU A 101 -28.70 4.74 -19.22
CA GLU A 101 -29.03 5.69 -20.28
C GLU A 101 -28.76 7.14 -19.87
N TYR A 102 -28.81 7.44 -18.56
CA TYR A 102 -28.52 8.77 -18.04
C TYR A 102 -27.03 9.09 -17.99
N ILE A 103 -26.19 8.09 -17.63
CA ILE A 103 -24.74 8.27 -17.50
C ILE A 103 -24.03 8.06 -18.84
N GLY A 104 -24.58 7.23 -19.73
CA GLY A 104 -23.94 6.85 -20.98
C GLY A 104 -22.75 5.90 -20.79
N ASN A 105 -21.90 5.81 -21.81
CA ASN A 105 -20.71 4.95 -21.79
C ASN A 105 -19.45 5.81 -21.64
N LEU A 106 -19.10 6.11 -20.39
CA LEU A 106 -17.97 6.96 -20.04
C LEU A 106 -16.63 6.47 -20.60
N GLN A 107 -16.52 5.16 -20.85
CA GLN A 107 -15.29 4.55 -21.34
C GLN A 107 -15.12 4.67 -22.85
N LEU A 108 -16.23 4.71 -23.62
CA LEU A 108 -16.18 4.98 -25.06
C LEU A 108 -15.98 6.46 -25.34
N GLU A 109 -16.52 7.31 -24.47
CA GLU A 109 -16.48 8.76 -24.62
C GLU A 109 -15.19 9.38 -24.05
N TYR A 110 -14.34 8.59 -23.40
CA TYR A 110 -13.17 9.06 -22.64
C TYR A 110 -13.55 10.21 -21.71
N ALA A 111 -14.65 10.04 -20.95
CA ALA A 111 -15.24 11.09 -20.14
C ALA A 111 -14.52 11.25 -18.79
N PHE A 112 -13.22 11.58 -18.82
CA PHE A 112 -12.44 11.79 -17.60
C PHE A 112 -12.85 13.11 -16.91
N GLY A 113 -13.08 13.05 -15.61
CA GLY A 113 -13.45 14.22 -14.80
C GLY A 113 -12.24 15.12 -14.51
N PRO A 114 -12.30 16.44 -14.78
CA PRO A 114 -11.19 17.34 -14.47
C PRO A 114 -11.04 17.52 -12.95
N ALA A 115 -9.81 17.71 -12.49
CA ALA A 115 -9.50 17.87 -11.07
C ALA A 115 -10.10 19.16 -10.51
N ASN A 116 -10.17 20.21 -11.33
CA ASN A 116 -11.00 21.40 -11.09
C ASN A 116 -11.19 22.18 -12.41
N LYS A 117 -11.97 23.26 -12.36
CA LYS A 117 -12.26 24.12 -13.53
C LYS A 117 -11.07 24.87 -14.14
N PHE A 118 -9.90 24.86 -13.48
CA PHE A 118 -8.69 25.56 -13.91
C PHE A 118 -7.57 24.60 -14.34
N ALA A 119 -7.70 23.30 -14.06
CA ALA A 119 -6.77 22.29 -14.50
C ALA A 119 -6.94 22.05 -16.02
N LYS A 120 -5.85 21.66 -16.68
CA LYS A 120 -5.93 21.16 -18.07
C LYS A 120 -6.94 20.01 -18.12
N SER A 121 -7.67 19.87 -19.23
CA SER A 121 -8.61 18.76 -19.36
C SER A 121 -7.85 17.41 -19.27
N PRO A 122 -8.36 16.43 -18.50
CA PRO A 122 -7.77 15.09 -18.44
C PRO A 122 -7.87 14.36 -19.78
N ASN A 123 -8.75 14.81 -20.70
CA ASN A 123 -8.84 14.21 -22.05
C ASN A 123 -7.63 14.53 -22.92
N LYS A 124 -6.74 15.43 -22.46
CA LYS A 124 -5.40 15.57 -23.01
C LYS A 124 -4.48 14.60 -22.27
N ASN A 125 -4.11 13.50 -22.93
CA ASN A 125 -3.24 12.47 -22.36
C ASN A 125 -1.92 13.10 -21.81
N PRO A 126 -1.67 13.00 -20.49
CA PRO A 126 -0.46 13.55 -19.86
C PRO A 126 0.78 12.67 -20.04
N TRP A 127 0.61 11.41 -20.45
CA TRP A 127 1.68 10.43 -20.65
C TRP A 127 2.37 10.61 -22.01
N GLU A 128 2.99 11.77 -22.26
CA GLU A 128 3.55 12.12 -23.57
C GLU A 128 4.58 11.10 -24.08
N ASN A 129 5.32 10.44 -23.18
CA ASN A 129 6.30 9.41 -23.52
C ASN A 129 5.67 8.13 -24.12
N THR A 130 4.37 7.89 -23.91
CA THR A 130 3.66 6.77 -24.57
C THR A 130 3.14 7.15 -25.95
N LEU A 131 3.03 8.45 -26.25
CA LEU A 131 2.57 8.97 -27.53
C LEU A 131 3.71 9.31 -28.49
N PHE A 132 4.84 9.73 -27.93
CA PHE A 132 5.94 10.33 -28.67
C PHE A 132 7.27 9.66 -28.29
N PRO A 133 7.75 8.69 -29.09
CA PRO A 133 8.99 7.97 -28.79
C PRO A 133 10.20 8.88 -28.53
N HIS A 134 10.32 10.00 -29.25
CA HIS A 134 11.41 10.96 -29.09
C HIS A 134 11.50 11.58 -27.68
N LYS A 135 10.42 11.58 -26.90
CA LYS A 135 10.44 12.06 -25.50
C LYS A 135 11.32 11.19 -24.62
N VAL A 136 11.39 9.88 -24.91
CA VAL A 136 12.30 8.96 -24.24
C VAL A 136 13.74 9.26 -24.63
N ASP A 137 14.00 9.48 -25.93
CA ASP A 137 15.34 9.84 -26.42
C ASP A 137 15.83 11.17 -25.81
N GLU A 138 14.98 12.18 -25.73
CA GLU A 138 15.28 13.46 -25.06
C GLU A 138 15.62 13.27 -23.58
N ALA A 139 14.87 12.41 -22.87
CA ALA A 139 15.13 12.11 -21.47
C ALA A 139 16.47 11.38 -21.28
N LEU A 140 16.76 10.38 -22.12
CA LEU A 140 18.04 9.66 -22.10
C LEU A 140 19.23 10.58 -22.43
N ASN A 141 19.09 11.43 -23.45
CA ASN A 141 20.12 12.40 -23.84
C ASN A 141 20.45 13.39 -22.71
N LYS A 142 19.43 13.88 -21.99
CA LYS A 142 19.63 14.75 -20.81
C LYS A 142 20.39 14.06 -19.68
N LEU A 143 20.24 12.75 -19.56
CA LEU A 143 20.96 11.93 -18.58
C LEU A 143 22.34 11.46 -19.08
N GLY A 144 22.70 11.77 -20.33
CA GLY A 144 23.93 11.26 -20.95
C GLY A 144 23.92 9.75 -21.18
N ILE A 145 22.73 9.14 -21.25
CA ILE A 145 22.57 7.69 -21.40
C ILE A 145 22.44 7.33 -22.88
N ASP A 146 23.33 6.44 -23.34
CA ASP A 146 23.27 5.85 -24.67
C ASP A 146 22.60 4.48 -24.61
N SER A 147 21.31 4.42 -24.97
CA SER A 147 20.51 3.19 -24.93
C SER A 147 21.01 2.12 -25.90
N ALA A 148 21.77 2.47 -26.95
CA ALA A 148 22.35 1.49 -27.87
C ALA A 148 23.47 0.66 -27.21
N LYS A 149 24.05 1.15 -26.11
CA LYS A 149 25.08 0.45 -25.32
C LYS A 149 24.52 -0.40 -24.19
N TRP A 150 23.20 -0.42 -24.00
CA TRP A 150 22.59 -1.17 -22.91
C TRP A 150 22.67 -2.69 -23.13
N ASP A 151 23.36 -3.37 -22.20
CA ASP A 151 23.25 -4.81 -22.06
C ASP A 151 22.09 -5.17 -21.13
N MET A 152 20.88 -5.16 -21.69
CA MET A 152 19.67 -5.52 -20.95
C MET A 152 19.68 -6.95 -20.42
N LYS A 153 20.43 -7.86 -21.04
CA LYS A 153 20.52 -9.25 -20.56
C LYS A 153 21.30 -9.33 -19.26
N SER A 154 22.39 -8.58 -19.14
CA SER A 154 23.14 -8.50 -17.88
C SER A 154 22.40 -7.67 -16.85
N TYR A 155 21.81 -6.54 -17.27
CA TYR A 155 21.12 -5.60 -16.38
C TYR A 155 20.01 -6.28 -15.56
N ILE A 156 19.13 -7.08 -16.18
CA ILE A 156 18.03 -7.76 -15.48
C ILE A 156 18.51 -8.88 -14.53
N LYS A 157 19.76 -9.32 -14.64
CA LYS A 157 20.35 -10.36 -13.76
C LYS A 157 20.92 -9.80 -12.46
N GLU A 158 21.17 -8.49 -12.41
CA GLU A 158 21.63 -7.79 -11.21
C GLU A 158 20.56 -7.77 -10.11
N ASP A 159 20.98 -7.62 -8.86
CA ASP A 159 20.10 -7.46 -7.71
C ASP A 159 20.19 -6.02 -7.18
N ASN A 160 19.13 -5.25 -7.38
CA ASN A 160 18.96 -3.92 -6.79
C ASN A 160 18.00 -3.92 -5.57
N TRP A 161 17.37 -5.06 -5.26
CA TRP A 161 16.44 -5.18 -4.15
C TRP A 161 17.19 -5.38 -2.82
N GLN A 162 18.24 -6.20 -2.80
CA GLN A 162 19.00 -6.41 -1.55
C GLN A 162 19.65 -5.12 -1.05
N GLU A 163 20.17 -4.29 -1.95
CA GLU A 163 20.73 -2.98 -1.60
C GLU A 163 19.67 -2.07 -0.95
N ALA A 164 18.46 -2.03 -1.52
CA ALA A 164 17.34 -1.27 -0.99
C ALA A 164 16.87 -1.78 0.39
N TYR A 165 16.78 -3.10 0.56
CA TYR A 165 16.44 -3.71 1.85
C TYR A 165 17.46 -3.34 2.93
N ASN A 166 18.75 -3.26 2.58
CA ASN A 166 19.80 -2.88 3.53
C ASN A 166 19.72 -1.40 3.97
N LYS A 167 19.01 -0.53 3.24
CA LYS A 167 18.73 0.86 3.64
C LYS A 167 17.60 0.95 4.66
N LYS A 168 16.78 -0.08 4.80
CA LYS A 168 15.70 -0.13 5.78
C LYS A 168 16.28 -0.01 7.19
N GLN A 169 15.66 0.86 7.98
CA GLN A 169 16.04 1.10 9.37
C GLN A 169 15.02 0.48 10.34
N GLY A 170 15.33 0.55 11.64
CA GLY A 170 14.47 0.09 12.73
C GLY A 170 14.46 -1.43 12.91
N ASP A 171 13.40 -1.92 13.54
CA ASP A 171 13.19 -3.35 13.80
C ASP A 171 13.08 -4.13 12.48
N ALA A 172 13.93 -5.14 12.28
CA ALA A 172 13.96 -5.93 11.04
C ALA A 172 12.66 -6.73 10.82
N THR A 173 11.89 -7.01 11.86
CA THR A 173 10.61 -7.72 11.76
C THR A 173 9.44 -6.81 11.35
N LYS A 174 9.60 -5.48 11.43
CA LYS A 174 8.54 -4.49 11.16
C LYS A 174 8.87 -3.68 9.92
N SER A 175 7.92 -3.51 9.01
CA SER A 175 8.12 -2.70 7.80
C SER A 175 8.21 -1.21 8.14
N ASN A 176 7.41 -0.74 9.10
CA ASN A 176 7.47 0.63 9.58
C ASN A 176 8.69 0.85 10.49
N SER A 177 9.65 1.68 10.06
CA SER A 177 10.92 1.88 10.79
C SER A 177 10.78 2.62 12.12
N GLY A 178 9.72 3.42 12.31
CA GLY A 178 9.58 4.24 13.51
C GLY A 178 10.37 5.55 13.49
N ILE A 179 11.12 5.83 12.44
CA ILE A 179 12.05 6.98 12.36
C ILE A 179 11.46 8.11 11.51
N LYS A 180 11.48 9.35 12.02
CA LYS A 180 10.97 10.53 11.31
C LYS A 180 11.89 10.87 10.13
N ASP A 181 11.29 11.30 9.02
CA ASP A 181 12.01 11.72 7.79
C ASP A 181 12.85 10.58 7.13
N ASP A 182 12.60 9.32 7.50
CA ASP A 182 13.24 8.16 6.88
C ASP A 182 12.63 7.87 5.50
N ALA A 183 13.43 8.00 4.43
CA ALA A 183 12.97 7.73 3.06
C ALA A 183 12.51 6.27 2.84
N PHE A 184 12.95 5.34 3.71
CA PHE A 184 12.56 3.93 3.69
C PHE A 184 11.58 3.59 4.81
N ARG A 185 10.85 4.59 5.33
CA ARG A 185 9.93 4.47 6.48
C ARG A 185 9.02 3.26 6.41
N LEU A 186 8.46 2.98 5.24
CA LEU A 186 7.54 1.86 4.98
C LEU A 186 8.11 0.83 3.99
N PHE A 187 9.43 0.67 3.94
CA PHE A 187 10.02 -0.41 3.14
C PHE A 187 9.65 -1.78 3.76
N PRO A 188 9.13 -2.75 2.99
CA PRO A 188 8.64 -3.99 3.55
C PRO A 188 9.76 -4.76 4.27
N ALA A 189 9.45 -5.30 5.45
CA ALA A 189 10.31 -6.26 6.17
C ALA A 189 10.30 -7.64 5.48
N LEU A 190 10.49 -7.67 4.17
CA LEU A 190 10.55 -8.83 3.30
C LEU A 190 11.95 -8.90 2.71
N ASN A 191 12.85 -9.65 3.36
CA ASN A 191 14.22 -9.76 2.92
C ASN A 191 14.31 -10.56 1.61
N PRO A 192 14.80 -9.98 0.49
CA PRO A 192 14.92 -10.72 -0.75
C PRO A 192 15.85 -11.93 -0.63
N ALA A 193 16.84 -11.94 0.26
CA ALA A 193 17.70 -13.12 0.49
C ALA A 193 16.92 -14.37 0.95
N ALA A 194 15.73 -14.20 1.53
CA ALA A 194 14.85 -15.28 1.96
C ALA A 194 13.84 -15.71 0.88
N LEU A 195 13.99 -15.21 -0.36
CA LEU A 195 13.10 -15.52 -1.48
C LEU A 195 13.80 -16.40 -2.53
N PRO A 196 13.05 -17.24 -3.26
CA PRO A 196 11.58 -17.41 -3.24
C PRO A 196 11.06 -18.01 -1.92
N ALA A 197 9.75 -17.86 -1.65
CA ALA A 197 9.13 -18.51 -0.51
C ALA A 197 9.24 -20.04 -0.61
N ASP A 198 9.15 -20.73 0.53
CA ASP A 198 9.19 -22.18 0.59
C ASP A 198 7.94 -22.79 -0.07
N SER A 199 7.94 -24.11 -0.25
CA SER A 199 6.86 -24.83 -0.94
C SER A 199 5.48 -24.71 -0.28
N ASP A 200 5.43 -24.39 1.02
CA ASP A 200 4.19 -24.09 1.75
C ASP A 200 3.74 -22.61 1.63
N GLY A 201 4.50 -21.82 0.87
CA GLY A 201 4.29 -20.41 0.59
C GLY A 201 4.86 -19.47 1.66
N PHE A 202 5.40 -19.96 2.78
CA PHE A 202 5.94 -19.09 3.81
C PHE A 202 7.37 -18.66 3.52
N VAL A 203 7.70 -17.42 3.89
CA VAL A 203 9.05 -16.87 3.76
C VAL A 203 9.80 -17.08 5.06
N ARG A 204 10.86 -17.90 5.01
CA ARG A 204 11.73 -18.19 6.15
C ARG A 204 13.09 -17.55 5.98
N VAL A 205 13.52 -16.82 7.01
CA VAL A 205 14.78 -16.08 7.02
C VAL A 205 15.88 -16.90 7.68
N SER A 206 17.14 -16.59 7.39
CA SER A 206 18.28 -17.27 8.00
C SER A 206 18.59 -16.78 9.42
N LYS A 207 18.24 -15.53 9.74
CA LYS A 207 18.53 -14.90 11.04
C LYS A 207 17.29 -14.83 11.92
N ALA A 208 17.42 -15.27 13.17
CA ALA A 208 16.35 -15.18 14.17
C ALA A 208 15.86 -13.74 14.41
N SER A 209 16.75 -12.74 14.27
CA SER A 209 16.43 -11.32 14.44
C SER A 209 15.50 -10.75 13.37
N GLU A 210 15.31 -11.46 12.25
CA GLU A 210 14.45 -11.06 11.14
C GLU A 210 13.13 -11.85 11.11
N ALA A 211 12.94 -12.76 12.07
CA ALA A 211 11.75 -13.62 12.15
C ALA A 211 10.81 -13.23 13.29
N LEU A 212 9.53 -13.49 13.08
CA LEU A 212 8.52 -13.33 14.12
C LEU A 212 8.51 -14.53 15.07
N PHE A 213 8.73 -15.74 14.54
CA PHE A 213 8.77 -16.97 15.33
C PHE A 213 9.55 -18.08 14.63
N LYS A 214 9.86 -19.15 15.35
CA LYS A 214 10.44 -20.37 14.77
C LYS A 214 9.34 -21.42 14.63
N ASP A 215 9.14 -21.93 13.42
CA ASP A 215 8.25 -23.07 13.15
C ASP A 215 9.06 -24.37 12.98
N LYS A 216 8.41 -25.45 12.54
CA LYS A 216 9.06 -26.76 12.35
C LYS A 216 10.12 -26.75 11.23
N GLN A 217 10.06 -25.80 10.30
CA GLN A 217 10.91 -25.72 9.12
C GLN A 217 12.00 -24.64 9.25
N GLY A 218 11.80 -23.60 10.08
CA GLY A 218 12.81 -22.56 10.30
C GLY A 218 12.31 -21.30 10.98
N TYR A 219 13.03 -20.20 10.79
CA TYR A 219 12.67 -18.88 11.31
C TYR A 219 11.67 -18.19 10.36
N ASN A 220 10.39 -18.19 10.74
CA ASN A 220 9.29 -17.69 9.92
C ASN A 220 9.12 -16.17 10.07
N SER A 221 9.12 -15.45 8.96
CA SER A 221 8.96 -13.97 8.93
C SER A 221 7.50 -13.50 9.03
N GLY A 222 6.55 -14.43 8.94
CA GLY A 222 5.11 -14.16 8.85
C GLY A 222 4.64 -13.82 7.43
N TRP A 223 5.54 -13.51 6.49
CA TRP A 223 5.16 -13.32 5.10
C TRP A 223 4.80 -14.64 4.44
N ARG A 224 3.73 -14.61 3.64
CA ARG A 224 3.31 -15.71 2.80
C ARG A 224 3.11 -15.24 1.37
N SER A 225 3.66 -15.94 0.39
CA SER A 225 3.33 -15.72 -1.01
C SER A 225 1.87 -16.07 -1.29
N ILE A 226 1.25 -15.33 -2.20
CA ILE A 226 -0.11 -15.62 -2.64
C ILE A 226 -0.14 -15.85 -4.15
N ASN A 227 -1.04 -16.72 -4.57
CA ASN A 227 -1.50 -16.74 -5.95
C ASN A 227 -2.54 -15.64 -6.10
N PHE A 228 -2.45 -14.91 -7.20
CA PHE A 228 -3.39 -13.88 -7.58
C PHE A 228 -3.61 -14.01 -9.07
N MET A 229 -4.79 -13.65 -9.58
CA MET A 229 -4.96 -13.54 -11.02
C MET A 229 -4.23 -12.27 -11.45
N PRO A 230 -3.28 -12.35 -12.39
CA PRO A 230 -2.61 -11.17 -12.87
C PRO A 230 -3.59 -10.30 -13.64
N TYR A 231 -3.85 -9.11 -13.10
CA TYR A 231 -4.44 -8.03 -13.86
C TYR A 231 -3.60 -7.77 -15.12
N GLY A 232 -4.24 -7.41 -16.24
CA GLY A 232 -3.60 -7.22 -17.55
C GLY A 232 -2.40 -6.25 -17.56
N ILE A 233 -2.23 -5.45 -16.51
CA ILE A 233 -1.14 -4.48 -16.34
C ILE A 233 0.17 -5.12 -15.82
N PHE A 234 0.14 -6.25 -15.11
CA PHE A 234 1.33 -6.91 -14.55
C PHE A 234 1.58 -8.29 -15.16
N THR A 235 1.53 -8.36 -16.49
CA THR A 235 1.77 -9.58 -17.24
C THR A 235 3.13 -9.51 -17.94
N PRO A 236 3.73 -10.66 -18.30
CA PRO A 236 4.95 -10.65 -19.10
C PRO A 236 4.85 -9.84 -20.40
N HIS A 237 3.65 -9.75 -20.99
CA HIS A 237 3.40 -8.94 -22.19
C HIS A 237 3.52 -7.44 -21.95
N THR A 238 3.22 -6.96 -20.73
CA THR A 238 3.44 -5.56 -20.35
C THR A 238 4.84 -5.31 -19.80
N GLY A 239 5.74 -6.31 -19.94
CA GLY A 239 7.12 -6.22 -19.52
C GLY A 239 7.33 -6.34 -18.01
N SER A 240 6.30 -6.63 -17.22
CA SER A 240 6.36 -6.69 -15.75
C SER A 240 5.83 -8.02 -15.20
N VAL A 241 6.53 -8.61 -14.24
CA VAL A 241 6.09 -9.86 -13.57
C VAL A 241 6.03 -9.64 -12.07
N SER A 242 4.91 -9.99 -11.45
CA SER A 242 4.70 -9.75 -10.02
C SER A 242 5.15 -10.94 -9.15
N GLY A 243 5.59 -10.63 -7.93
CA GLY A 243 5.41 -11.49 -6.77
C GLY A 243 4.56 -10.75 -5.75
N VAL A 244 3.60 -11.41 -5.10
CA VAL A 244 2.77 -10.78 -4.06
C VAL A 244 2.86 -11.58 -2.78
N TYR A 245 3.06 -10.88 -1.67
CA TYR A 245 3.19 -11.44 -0.34
C TYR A 245 2.25 -10.72 0.62
N ILE A 246 1.60 -11.49 1.47
CA ILE A 246 0.72 -11.00 2.54
C ILE A 246 1.33 -11.33 3.90
N ARG A 247 1.14 -10.43 4.87
CA ARG A 247 1.43 -10.69 6.29
C ARG A 247 0.34 -10.09 7.16
N LEU A 248 -0.15 -10.88 8.12
CA LEU A 248 -1.10 -10.40 9.15
C LEU A 248 -0.37 -9.99 10.42
N ALA A 249 -1.06 -9.27 11.31
CA ALA A 249 -0.55 -8.93 12.63
C ALA A 249 -0.18 -10.19 13.44
N PRO A 250 0.82 -10.13 14.36
CA PRO A 250 1.22 -11.27 15.18
C PRO A 250 0.09 -11.97 15.94
N LYS A 251 -1.01 -11.27 16.29
CA LYS A 251 -2.16 -11.90 16.96
C LYS A 251 -2.83 -12.99 16.13
N PHE A 252 -2.82 -12.88 14.80
CA PHE A 252 -3.38 -13.89 13.89
C PHE A 252 -2.48 -15.13 13.76
N MET A 253 -1.26 -15.07 14.28
CA MET A 253 -0.27 -16.14 14.22
C MET A 253 -0.16 -16.88 15.56
N LYS A 254 -1.01 -16.57 16.54
CA LYS A 254 -0.90 -17.07 17.91
C LYS A 254 -2.13 -17.88 18.30
N ASN A 255 -1.92 -19.01 18.96
CA ASN A 255 -2.97 -19.83 19.53
C ASN A 255 -3.67 -19.13 20.71
N ALA A 256 -4.71 -19.76 21.28
CA ALA A 256 -5.46 -19.20 22.41
C ALA A 256 -4.62 -18.95 23.67
N SER A 257 -3.48 -19.64 23.81
CA SER A 257 -2.51 -19.44 24.90
C SER A 257 -1.51 -18.31 24.62
N GLY A 258 -1.64 -17.61 23.49
CA GLY A 258 -0.76 -16.50 23.10
C GLY A 258 0.59 -16.91 22.52
N GLN A 259 0.82 -18.20 22.27
CA GLN A 259 2.04 -18.73 21.68
C GLN A 259 1.93 -18.76 20.16
N PHE A 260 3.02 -18.45 19.45
CA PHE A 260 3.04 -18.56 17.99
C PHE A 260 2.76 -20.00 17.55
N ASP A 261 1.84 -20.14 16.60
CA ASP A 261 1.38 -21.42 16.08
C ASP A 261 1.07 -21.29 14.58
N LEU A 262 1.82 -22.03 13.75
CA LEU A 262 1.71 -21.94 12.30
C LEU A 262 0.35 -22.42 11.78
N GLU A 263 -0.25 -23.42 12.44
CA GLU A 263 -1.56 -23.95 12.02
C GLU A 263 -2.66 -22.93 12.28
N THR A 264 -2.66 -22.26 13.44
CA THR A 264 -3.53 -21.10 13.71
C THR A 264 -3.36 -20.02 12.64
N TYR A 265 -2.12 -19.72 12.23
CA TYR A 265 -1.91 -18.72 11.19
C TYR A 265 -2.48 -19.15 9.83
N LYS A 266 -2.27 -20.40 9.43
CA LYS A 266 -2.86 -20.96 8.20
C LYS A 266 -4.38 -20.89 8.24
N THR A 267 -5.02 -21.26 9.35
CA THR A 267 -6.48 -21.16 9.51
C THR A 267 -6.96 -19.72 9.35
N ASN A 268 -6.29 -18.75 9.97
CA ASN A 268 -6.65 -17.34 9.85
C ASN A 268 -6.46 -16.80 8.42
N LEU A 269 -5.42 -17.24 7.70
CA LEU A 269 -5.24 -16.90 6.30
C LEU A 269 -6.32 -17.51 5.41
N THR A 270 -6.79 -18.73 5.70
CA THR A 270 -7.91 -19.36 4.99
C THR A 270 -9.22 -18.63 5.24
N LEU A 271 -9.50 -18.21 6.49
CA LEU A 271 -10.66 -17.37 6.79
C LEU A 271 -10.59 -16.02 6.06
N LEU A 272 -9.40 -15.43 5.98
CA LEU A 272 -9.19 -14.21 5.21
C LEU A 272 -9.42 -14.43 3.71
N GLU A 273 -8.87 -15.50 3.13
CA GLU A 273 -9.10 -15.85 1.72
C GLU A 273 -10.59 -15.99 1.41
N LYS A 274 -11.32 -16.70 2.27
CA LYS A 274 -12.78 -16.81 2.15
C LYS A 274 -13.47 -15.46 2.29
N ALA A 275 -13.03 -14.62 3.23
CA ALA A 275 -13.56 -13.28 3.42
C ALA A 275 -13.45 -12.44 2.16
N ILE A 276 -12.26 -12.36 1.58
CA ILE A 276 -11.98 -11.47 0.44
C ILE A 276 -12.53 -11.99 -0.90
N GLN A 277 -12.84 -13.29 -0.99
CA GLN A 277 -13.47 -13.90 -2.16
C GLN A 277 -14.97 -14.09 -2.01
N ASP A 278 -15.56 -13.54 -0.96
CA ASP A 278 -16.99 -13.65 -0.69
C ASP A 278 -17.49 -15.10 -0.51
N ARG A 279 -16.68 -15.94 0.15
CA ARG A 279 -16.93 -17.38 0.40
C ARG A 279 -17.08 -17.74 1.88
N LEU A 280 -17.27 -16.76 2.77
CA LEU A 280 -17.47 -17.02 4.20
C LEU A 280 -18.79 -17.75 4.44
N ALA A 281 -18.75 -18.82 5.24
CA ALA A 281 -19.95 -19.48 5.74
C ALA A 281 -20.56 -18.68 6.91
N ALA A 282 -21.86 -18.86 7.15
CA ALA A 282 -22.59 -18.10 8.18
C ALA A 282 -22.05 -18.29 9.61
N ASN A 283 -21.35 -19.40 9.88
CA ASN A 283 -20.72 -19.68 11.18
C ASN A 283 -19.26 -19.17 11.27
N GLU A 284 -18.65 -18.72 10.18
CA GLU A 284 -17.29 -18.20 10.14
C GLU A 284 -17.29 -16.70 10.43
N THR A 285 -17.62 -16.34 11.67
CA THR A 285 -17.86 -14.93 12.10
C THR A 285 -16.64 -14.25 12.70
N HIS A 286 -15.62 -15.01 13.09
CA HIS A 286 -14.42 -14.51 13.77
C HIS A 286 -13.19 -15.30 13.33
N TYR A 287 -12.03 -14.67 13.49
CA TYR A 287 -10.73 -15.36 13.41
C TYR A 287 -10.55 -16.32 14.60
N VAL A 288 -9.49 -17.12 14.59
CA VAL A 288 -9.21 -18.13 15.63
C VAL A 288 -7.94 -17.79 16.43
N GLY A 289 -7.76 -18.47 17.56
CA GLY A 289 -6.61 -18.30 18.44
C GLY A 289 -6.68 -16.99 19.23
N ALA A 290 -5.55 -16.29 19.33
CA ALA A 290 -5.47 -15.00 20.02
C ALA A 290 -6.20 -13.86 19.27
N ALA A 291 -6.72 -14.11 18.07
CA ALA A 291 -7.53 -13.18 17.29
C ALA A 291 -9.03 -13.51 17.33
N SER A 292 -9.49 -14.35 18.27
CA SER A 292 -10.90 -14.75 18.40
C SER A 292 -11.87 -13.61 18.73
N ASP A 293 -11.35 -12.48 19.19
CA ASP A 293 -12.07 -11.23 19.41
C ASP A 293 -12.29 -10.40 18.13
N THR A 294 -11.69 -10.82 17.02
CA THR A 294 -11.68 -10.06 15.77
C THR A 294 -12.70 -10.66 14.80
N PRO A 295 -13.76 -9.91 14.44
CA PRO A 295 -14.76 -10.41 13.50
C PRO A 295 -14.16 -10.54 12.09
N THR A 296 -14.65 -11.53 11.35
CA THR A 296 -14.46 -11.62 9.90
C THR A 296 -15.52 -10.76 9.21
N TYR A 297 -15.12 -10.08 8.13
CA TYR A 297 -16.05 -9.29 7.33
C TYR A 297 -15.89 -9.68 5.88
N ARG A 298 -17.02 -9.83 5.18
CA ARG A 298 -17.03 -10.10 3.74
C ARG A 298 -16.31 -8.97 3.02
N GLY A 299 -15.32 -9.35 2.23
CA GLY A 299 -14.45 -8.42 1.55
C GLY A 299 -13.90 -7.39 2.52
N LEU A 300 -13.36 -7.76 3.69
CA LEU A 300 -12.44 -6.89 4.43
C LEU A 300 -11.14 -7.58 4.82
N TYR A 301 -10.04 -6.80 4.83
CA TYR A 301 -8.80 -7.20 5.51
C TYR A 301 -8.80 -6.70 6.96
N PRO A 302 -8.30 -7.49 7.92
CA PRO A 302 -8.15 -7.02 9.28
C PRO A 302 -7.09 -5.91 9.38
N LEU A 303 -7.18 -5.09 10.42
CA LEU A 303 -6.17 -4.09 10.72
C LEU A 303 -4.77 -4.69 10.76
N GLN A 304 -3.80 -3.88 10.35
CA GLN A 304 -2.38 -4.19 10.26
C GLN A 304 -2.05 -5.32 9.27
N THR A 305 -2.97 -5.65 8.36
CA THR A 305 -2.63 -6.43 7.17
C THR A 305 -1.61 -5.66 6.34
N GLU A 306 -0.59 -6.38 5.89
CA GLU A 306 0.49 -5.88 5.06
C GLU A 306 0.51 -6.61 3.72
N PHE A 307 0.78 -5.87 2.66
CA PHE A 307 1.14 -6.42 1.36
C PHE A 307 2.50 -5.92 0.92
N ALA A 308 3.30 -6.82 0.35
CA ALA A 308 4.49 -6.48 -0.41
C ALA A 308 4.32 -7.02 -1.83
N HIS A 309 4.50 -6.14 -2.81
CA HIS A 309 4.31 -6.43 -4.23
C HIS A 309 5.54 -5.98 -5.03
N PRO A 310 6.62 -6.78 -5.04
CA PRO A 310 7.73 -6.60 -5.96
C PRO A 310 7.28 -6.85 -7.41
N LEU A 311 7.65 -5.91 -8.29
CA LEU A 311 7.51 -5.99 -9.73
C LEU A 311 8.88 -6.20 -10.36
N HIS A 312 9.06 -7.34 -11.01
CA HIS A 312 10.27 -7.72 -11.71
C HIS A 312 10.20 -7.30 -13.18
N TYR A 313 11.37 -7.10 -13.80
CA TYR A 313 11.47 -7.18 -15.25
C TYR A 313 11.17 -8.60 -15.73
N VAL A 314 10.84 -8.69 -17.02
CA VAL A 314 10.61 -9.98 -17.69
C VAL A 314 11.94 -10.54 -18.15
N ASP A 315 12.22 -11.76 -17.73
CA ASP A 315 13.30 -12.57 -18.25
C ASP A 315 12.74 -13.86 -18.83
N VAL A 316 12.55 -13.89 -20.15
CA VAL A 316 12.00 -15.06 -20.85
C VAL A 316 12.90 -16.29 -20.79
N ARG A 317 14.19 -16.12 -20.49
CA ARG A 317 15.14 -17.23 -20.33
C ARG A 317 15.15 -17.79 -18.90
N ALA A 318 14.43 -17.14 -17.99
CA ALA A 318 14.22 -17.64 -16.64
C ALA A 318 13.32 -18.88 -16.62
N ASP A 319 12.39 -18.96 -17.58
CA ASP A 319 11.46 -20.06 -17.76
C ASP A 319 12.11 -21.15 -18.63
N GLY A 320 12.29 -22.35 -18.07
CA GLY A 320 12.96 -23.47 -18.73
C GLY A 320 14.45 -23.58 -18.42
N SER A 321 14.83 -24.78 -17.95
CA SER A 321 16.15 -25.29 -17.56
C SER A 321 17.41 -24.48 -17.96
N ASN A 322 18.22 -24.12 -16.96
CA ASN A 322 19.55 -23.47 -16.99
C ASN A 322 19.60 -21.96 -16.69
N SER A 323 18.60 -21.40 -15.99
CA SER A 323 18.70 -20.02 -15.51
C SER A 323 19.43 -19.97 -14.16
N THR A 324 20.41 -19.06 -14.02
CA THR A 324 21.00 -18.65 -12.73
C THR A 324 20.07 -17.70 -11.96
N ASN A 325 18.80 -17.60 -12.36
CA ASN A 325 17.85 -16.70 -11.75
C ASN A 325 17.38 -17.24 -10.42
N LYS A 326 17.28 -16.32 -9.48
CA LYS A 326 16.79 -16.57 -8.13
C LYS A 326 15.29 -16.84 -8.13
N PHE A 327 14.53 -16.14 -8.97
CA PHE A 327 13.07 -16.20 -8.96
C PHE A 327 12.54 -17.12 -10.07
N ALA A 328 11.57 -17.97 -9.72
CA ALA A 328 10.93 -18.89 -10.66
C ALA A 328 10.00 -18.15 -11.66
N GLY A 329 9.75 -18.80 -12.79
CA GLY A 329 8.96 -18.24 -13.89
C GLY A 329 9.74 -17.17 -14.64
N LEU A 330 9.05 -16.22 -15.26
CA LEU A 330 9.64 -15.17 -16.11
C LEU A 330 10.21 -13.97 -15.33
N ARG A 331 10.52 -14.12 -14.03
CA ARG A 331 10.97 -13.03 -13.16
C ARG A 331 12.49 -12.85 -13.25
N SER A 332 12.92 -11.61 -13.49
CA SER A 332 14.32 -11.21 -13.36
C SER A 332 14.78 -11.15 -11.90
N ASN A 333 16.10 -11.17 -11.66
CA ASN A 333 16.66 -10.90 -10.34
C ASN A 333 16.44 -9.43 -9.94
N ARG A 334 16.55 -8.53 -10.92
CA ARG A 334 16.31 -7.11 -10.75
C ARG A 334 14.84 -6.81 -10.57
N VAL A 335 14.49 -5.85 -9.70
CA VAL A 335 13.12 -5.33 -9.59
C VAL A 335 13.03 -3.93 -10.18
N LYS A 336 11.91 -3.66 -10.85
CA LYS A 336 11.52 -2.31 -11.28
C LYS A 336 11.03 -1.49 -10.10
N GLU A 337 10.24 -2.15 -9.26
CA GLU A 337 9.48 -1.51 -8.20
C GLU A 337 9.22 -2.49 -7.06
N VAL A 338 9.18 -1.99 -5.83
CA VAL A 338 8.70 -2.71 -4.65
C VAL A 338 7.59 -1.89 -4.03
N ARG A 339 6.35 -2.37 -4.15
CA ARG A 339 5.16 -1.73 -3.56
C ARG A 339 4.85 -2.32 -2.19
N TYR A 340 4.28 -1.49 -1.33
CA TYR A 340 3.88 -1.85 0.01
C TYR A 340 2.55 -1.19 0.39
N MET A 341 1.70 -1.95 1.09
CA MET A 341 0.46 -1.43 1.66
C MET A 341 0.30 -1.89 3.10
N TYR A 342 -0.25 -1.01 3.95
CA TYR A 342 -0.54 -1.29 5.36
C TYR A 342 -1.92 -0.80 5.77
N LYS A 343 -2.78 -1.69 6.30
CA LYS A 343 -4.12 -1.35 6.79
C LYS A 343 -4.03 -0.68 8.15
N HIS A 344 -4.14 0.65 8.21
CA HIS A 344 -4.09 1.40 9.47
C HIS A 344 -5.48 1.77 10.03
N HIS A 345 -6.52 1.76 9.20
CA HIS A 345 -7.87 2.13 9.61
C HIS A 345 -8.92 1.24 8.94
N MET A 346 -9.95 0.83 9.71
CA MET A 346 -11.07 0.06 9.17
C MET A 346 -12.03 0.99 8.45
N TYR A 347 -12.46 0.58 7.26
CA TYR A 347 -13.57 1.19 6.56
C TYR A 347 -14.60 0.10 6.31
N TYR A 348 -15.83 0.36 6.77
CA TYR A 348 -16.92 -0.60 6.69
C TYR A 348 -17.86 -0.22 5.55
N PRO A 349 -18.48 -1.20 4.88
CA PRO A 349 -19.54 -0.93 3.90
C PRO A 349 -20.62 -0.01 4.50
N GLY A 350 -21.04 1.01 3.75
CA GLY A 350 -22.06 1.98 4.19
C GLY A 350 -21.52 3.21 4.91
N GLN A 351 -20.23 3.29 5.25
CA GLN A 351 -19.63 4.52 5.72
C GLN A 351 -19.47 5.51 4.56
N THR A 352 -20.03 6.72 4.71
CA THR A 352 -19.84 7.79 3.72
C THR A 352 -18.41 8.28 3.76
N ILE A 353 -17.73 8.21 2.61
CA ILE A 353 -16.39 8.73 2.43
C ILE A 353 -16.48 9.83 1.40
N SER A 354 -16.04 11.04 1.76
CA SER A 354 -15.93 12.14 0.80
C SER A 354 -14.71 11.86 -0.07
N LYS A 355 -14.97 11.42 -1.30
CA LYS A 355 -13.99 11.43 -2.37
C LYS A 355 -14.54 12.41 -3.38
N ASP A 356 -13.76 13.42 -3.73
CA ASP A 356 -14.02 14.29 -4.87
C ASP A 356 -12.75 14.34 -5.70
N GLU A 357 -12.87 14.57 -7.00
CA GLU A 357 -11.71 14.76 -7.88
C GLU A 357 -10.87 15.99 -7.46
N ASP A 358 -11.37 16.90 -6.62
CA ASP A 358 -10.56 17.99 -6.07
C ASP A 358 -10.05 17.73 -4.64
N ALA A 359 -10.39 16.57 -4.05
CA ALA A 359 -10.06 16.25 -2.68
C ALA A 359 -8.54 16.27 -2.45
N PRO A 360 -8.07 16.89 -1.34
CA PRO A 360 -6.65 16.92 -1.03
C PRO A 360 -6.15 15.53 -0.69
N LEU A 361 -4.94 15.22 -1.15
CA LEU A 361 -4.22 13.99 -0.82
C LEU A 361 -3.48 14.17 0.50
N TYR A 362 -3.48 13.15 1.35
CA TYR A 362 -2.68 13.12 2.58
C TYR A 362 -1.45 12.23 2.37
N TYR A 363 -0.26 12.82 2.37
CA TYR A 363 0.98 12.09 2.10
C TYR A 363 2.18 12.66 2.86
N ASN A 364 3.29 11.93 2.88
CA ASN A 364 4.59 12.47 3.25
C ASN A 364 5.62 12.16 2.15
N LYS A 365 6.14 13.22 1.50
CA LYS A 365 7.12 13.09 0.42
C LYS A 365 8.47 12.55 0.90
N LYS A 366 8.93 12.94 2.09
CA LYS A 366 10.23 12.53 2.63
C LYS A 366 10.25 11.09 3.10
N GLU A 367 9.11 10.59 3.57
CA GLU A 367 8.94 9.23 4.07
C GLU A 367 8.31 8.28 3.02
N SER A 368 8.05 8.79 1.81
CA SER A 368 7.56 8.05 0.65
C SER A 368 6.30 7.23 0.89
N TRP A 369 5.27 7.86 1.48
CA TRP A 369 3.96 7.23 1.66
C TRP A 369 2.79 8.17 1.37
N ILE A 370 1.64 7.60 0.99
CA ILE A 370 0.35 8.27 0.77
C ILE A 370 -0.78 7.49 1.45
N ASP A 371 -1.77 8.19 1.99
CA ASP A 371 -3.04 7.60 2.43
C ASP A 371 -4.01 7.58 1.25
N ASN A 372 -4.62 6.42 1.00
CA ASN A 372 -5.58 6.25 -0.10
C ASN A 372 -7.00 6.73 0.21
N GLY A 373 -7.25 7.28 1.41
CA GLY A 373 -8.57 7.68 1.90
C GLY A 373 -9.47 6.50 2.28
N ALA A 374 -8.95 5.27 2.24
CA ALA A 374 -9.65 4.01 2.49
C ALA A 374 -8.93 3.15 3.55
N GLY A 375 -8.08 3.79 4.35
CA GLY A 375 -7.47 3.22 5.54
C GLY A 375 -6.24 2.39 5.26
N TRP A 376 -5.62 2.64 4.11
CA TRP A 376 -4.33 2.09 3.74
C TRP A 376 -3.31 3.19 3.58
N TYR A 377 -2.16 2.99 4.23
CA TYR A 377 -0.94 3.66 3.83
C TYR A 377 -0.34 2.86 2.69
N MET A 378 0.00 3.55 1.62
CA MET A 378 0.67 3.00 0.46
C MET A 378 2.05 3.62 0.35
N SER A 379 3.03 2.78 0.05
CA SER A 379 4.41 3.19 -0.20
C SER A 379 4.94 2.36 -1.36
N ALA A 380 5.86 2.92 -2.12
CA ALA A 380 6.47 2.22 -3.23
C ALA A 380 7.87 2.76 -3.48
N PHE A 381 8.73 1.87 -3.95
CA PHE A 381 10.12 2.16 -4.23
C PHE A 381 10.40 1.78 -5.67
N ILE A 382 10.77 2.76 -6.50
CA ILE A 382 11.01 2.58 -7.93
C ILE A 382 12.48 2.78 -8.24
N GLU A 383 12.96 2.07 -9.24
CA GLU A 383 14.29 2.24 -9.78
C GLU A 383 14.55 3.66 -10.30
N ASP A 384 15.70 4.23 -9.95
CA ASP A 384 16.20 5.50 -10.46
C ASP A 384 17.14 5.34 -11.67
N ASN A 385 17.69 6.45 -12.14
CA ASN A 385 18.60 6.46 -13.30
C ASN A 385 19.96 5.80 -13.07
N GLN A 386 20.31 5.49 -11.82
CA GLN A 386 21.49 4.70 -11.47
C GLN A 386 21.16 3.23 -11.24
N GLY A 387 19.88 2.85 -11.37
CA GLY A 387 19.43 1.49 -11.15
C GLY A 387 19.15 1.16 -9.68
N THR A 388 19.22 2.13 -8.78
CA THR A 388 18.98 1.94 -7.36
C THR A 388 17.50 2.19 -7.05
N LEU A 389 16.90 1.44 -6.12
CA LEU A 389 15.54 1.76 -5.69
C LEU A 389 15.54 3.02 -4.80
N ARG A 390 14.68 3.96 -5.15
CA ARG A 390 14.34 5.16 -4.36
C ARG A 390 12.86 5.13 -4.00
N GLY A 391 12.50 5.84 -2.93
CA GLY A 391 11.09 6.08 -2.63
C GLY A 391 10.39 6.84 -3.76
N GLN A 392 9.15 6.45 -4.06
CA GLN A 392 8.31 7.17 -5.01
C GLN A 392 7.86 8.52 -4.45
N THR A 393 7.67 9.45 -5.38
CA THR A 393 7.04 10.75 -5.10
C THR A 393 5.53 10.58 -4.89
N PRO A 394 4.86 11.55 -4.25
CA PRO A 394 3.40 11.53 -4.12
C PRO A 394 2.65 11.47 -5.46
N GLU A 395 3.21 12.07 -6.52
CA GLU A 395 2.64 12.01 -7.87
C GLU A 395 2.74 10.60 -8.47
N GLU A 396 3.87 9.91 -8.30
CA GLU A 396 4.03 8.50 -8.71
C GLU A 396 3.09 7.58 -7.91
N LEU A 397 2.98 7.80 -6.58
CA LEU A 397 2.09 7.03 -5.70
C LEU A 397 0.60 7.26 -5.99
N LEU A 398 0.23 8.39 -6.62
CA LEU A 398 -1.16 8.70 -6.97
C LEU A 398 -1.72 7.68 -7.98
N GLN A 399 -0.88 7.05 -8.80
CA GLN A 399 -1.31 5.94 -9.66
C GLN A 399 -1.83 4.76 -8.82
N CYS A 400 -1.17 4.44 -7.71
CA CYS A 400 -1.60 3.36 -6.82
C CYS A 400 -2.91 3.71 -6.11
N VAL A 401 -3.08 4.98 -5.71
CA VAL A 401 -4.35 5.48 -5.15
C VAL A 401 -5.47 5.36 -6.18
N GLY A 402 -5.22 5.62 -7.46
CA GLY A 402 -6.21 5.44 -8.53
C GLY A 402 -6.85 4.04 -8.52
N CYS A 403 -6.04 2.99 -8.36
CA CYS A 403 -6.52 1.60 -8.36
C CYS A 403 -7.03 1.11 -6.99
N HIS A 404 -6.53 1.64 -5.88
CA HIS A 404 -6.79 1.11 -4.53
C HIS A 404 -7.56 2.07 -3.61
N SER A 405 -8.27 3.07 -4.13
CA SER A 405 -8.98 4.09 -3.31
C SER A 405 -10.47 3.86 -3.15
N SER A 406 -11.09 4.65 -2.25
CA SER A 406 -12.48 4.43 -1.85
C SER A 406 -13.58 4.86 -2.85
N THR A 407 -14.85 4.58 -2.50
CA THR A 407 -16.09 4.97 -3.22
C THR A 407 -16.44 6.43 -2.93
N TYR A 408 -17.40 6.98 -3.69
CA TYR A 408 -17.99 8.29 -3.44
C TYR A 408 -19.11 8.22 -2.38
N GLY A 409 -19.31 9.27 -1.60
CA GLY A 409 -20.12 9.26 -0.37
C GLY A 409 -21.65 9.27 -0.54
N PHE A 410 -22.21 9.24 -1.75
CA PHE A 410 -23.66 9.31 -1.99
C PHE A 410 -24.28 8.01 -2.53
N GLU A 411 -23.54 6.90 -2.44
CA GLU A 411 -23.89 5.64 -3.10
C GLU A 411 -24.42 4.59 -2.10
N PRO A 412 -25.29 3.65 -2.54
CA PRO A 412 -25.92 2.68 -1.65
C PRO A 412 -24.93 1.67 -1.06
N GLU A 413 -25.35 0.99 0.01
CA GLU A 413 -24.56 -0.06 0.68
C GLU A 413 -24.27 -1.23 -0.26
N HIS A 414 -23.02 -1.37 -0.68
CA HIS A 414 -22.56 -2.43 -1.57
C HIS A 414 -21.23 -3.02 -1.08
N PHE A 415 -20.95 -4.28 -1.43
CA PHE A 415 -19.60 -4.81 -1.35
C PHE A 415 -18.74 -4.01 -2.32
N THR A 416 -17.52 -3.67 -1.96
CA THR A 416 -16.74 -2.75 -2.79
C THR A 416 -15.35 -3.30 -3.03
N SER A 417 -15.18 -4.02 -4.15
CA SER A 417 -13.85 -4.26 -4.69
C SER A 417 -13.27 -2.92 -5.15
N GLY A 418 -12.11 -2.55 -4.61
CA GLY A 418 -11.48 -1.26 -4.86
C GLY A 418 -11.43 -0.34 -3.63
N THR A 419 -12.42 -0.41 -2.72
CA THR A 419 -12.57 0.62 -1.67
C THR A 419 -12.20 0.15 -0.28
N GLY A 420 -11.59 -1.03 -0.22
CA GLY A 420 -10.77 -1.39 0.92
C GLY A 420 -10.12 -2.77 0.86
N ASN A 421 -10.52 -3.70 -0.03
CA ASN A 421 -10.49 -5.10 0.40
C ASN A 421 -10.28 -6.25 -0.59
N THR A 422 -9.67 -5.99 -1.74
CA THR A 422 -8.99 -7.05 -2.50
C THR A 422 -7.82 -6.45 -3.26
N ILE A 423 -6.68 -7.13 -3.25
CA ILE A 423 -5.81 -7.15 -4.44
C ILE A 423 -6.65 -7.83 -5.52
N ASP A 424 -6.72 -7.20 -6.70
CA ASP A 424 -7.47 -7.64 -7.87
C ASP A 424 -7.65 -9.17 -7.94
N THR A 425 -8.91 -9.57 -8.14
CA THR A 425 -9.35 -10.95 -8.36
C THR A 425 -8.49 -11.65 -9.37
#